data_AF-A0A0H3AHH4-F1
#
_entry.id   AF-A0A0H3AHH4-F1
#
_cell.length_a   1.000
_cell.length_b   1.000
_cell.length_c   1.000
_cell.angle_alpha   90.00
_cell.angle_beta   90.00
_cell.angle_gamma   90.00
#
_symmetry.space_group_name_H-M   'P 1'
#
loop_
_entity.id
_entity.type
_entity.pdbx_description
1 polymer ?
#
loop_
_entity_poly.entity_id
_entity_poly.type
_entity_poly.pdbx_seq_one_letter_code
_entity_poly.pdbx_strand_id
1 'polypeptide(L)'
;MEMPIHSAKYSVGIDLGTTHCVLAYQDVQSEESRVEVMSIAQMTAPGTVENLNQLGSFVYQPHEHEMAAASRRLPWSSEPTALVGAIARNLGSKTPIRLVASAKS
;
A
#
# COMPACT_ATOMS: atom_id res chain seq x y z
N MET A 1 12.11 24.66 -29.90
CA MET A 1 11.14 23.59 -29.61
C MET A 1 10.71 23.82 -28.17
N GLU A 2 9.56 24.45 -27.96
CA GLU A 2 9.02 24.69 -26.61
C GLU A 2 8.56 23.34 -26.02
N MET A 3 9.00 23.03 -24.80
CA MET A 3 8.49 21.87 -24.07
C MET A 3 7.11 22.21 -23.48
N PRO A 4 6.12 21.31 -23.55
CA PRO A 4 4.84 21.54 -22.90
C PRO A 4 5.04 21.59 -21.39
N ILE A 5 4.63 22.69 -20.76
CA ILE A 5 4.58 22.80 -19.30
C ILE A 5 3.41 21.92 -18.84
N HIS A 6 3.70 20.71 -18.36
CA HIS A 6 2.69 19.86 -17.75
C HIS A 6 2.38 20.42 -16.36
N SER A 7 1.22 21.07 -16.22
CA SER A 7 0.72 21.45 -14.90
C SER A 7 0.36 20.17 -14.12
N ALA A 8 0.81 20.09 -12.87
CA ALA A 8 0.43 18.98 -12.00
C ALA A 8 -1.09 18.99 -11.80
N LYS A 9 -1.73 17.81 -11.83
CA LYS A 9 -3.16 17.67 -11.53
C LYS A 9 -3.43 17.43 -10.06
N TYR A 10 -2.53 16.74 -9.36
CA TYR A 10 -2.71 16.39 -7.95
C TYR A 10 -1.54 16.86 -7.10
N SER A 11 -1.84 17.32 -5.89
CA SER A 11 -0.88 17.40 -4.79
C SER A 11 -1.09 16.17 -3.91
N VAL A 12 0.00 15.47 -3.57
CA VAL A 12 -0.04 14.21 -2.82
C VAL A 12 0.86 14.32 -1.58
N GLY A 13 0.29 14.04 -0.42
CA GLY A 13 1.00 13.90 0.84
C GLY A 13 1.11 12.42 1.22
N ILE A 14 2.31 11.96 1.55
CA ILE A 14 2.54 10.59 2.03
C ILE A 14 3.16 10.69 3.42
N ASP A 15 2.40 10.28 4.43
CA ASP A 15 2.90 10.07 5.78
C ASP A 15 3.42 8.65 5.91
N LEU A 16 4.69 8.52 6.26
CA LEU A 16 5.40 7.24 6.36
C LEU A 16 5.79 7.00 7.81
N GLY A 17 4.86 6.46 8.59
CA GLY A 17 5.06 6.13 9.99
C GLY A 17 5.73 4.76 10.19
N THR A 18 6.22 4.52 11.40
CA THR A 18 6.76 3.22 11.81
C THR A 18 5.68 2.16 12.02
N THR A 19 4.42 2.55 12.22
CA THR A 19 3.32 1.58 12.38
C THR A 19 2.37 1.59 11.20
N HIS A 20 2.02 2.78 10.70
CA HIS A 20 1.10 2.95 9.58
C HIS A 20 1.62 4.03 8.63
N CYS A 21 1.31 3.87 7.36
CA CYS A 21 1.44 4.87 6.32
C CYS A 21 0.05 5.34 5.89
N VAL A 22 -0.06 6.63 5.55
CA VAL A 22 -1.29 7.24 5.04
C VAL A 22 -0.95 8.06 3.80
N LEU A 23 -1.81 7.99 2.79
CA LEU A 23 -1.71 8.83 1.60
C LEU A 23 -2.92 9.76 1.57
N ALA A 24 -2.66 11.04 1.37
CA ALA A 24 -3.69 12.04 1.12
C ALA A 24 -3.42 12.75 -0.21
N TYR A 25 -4.47 13.23 -0.86
CA TYR A 25 -4.36 13.90 -2.15
C TYR A 25 -5.41 14.99 -2.30
N GLN A 26 -5.16 15.96 -3.18
CA GLN A 26 -6.15 16.94 -3.65
C GLN A 26 -5.93 17.25 -5.13
N ASP A 27 -7.00 17.50 -5.88
CA ASP A 27 -6.93 17.99 -7.26
C ASP A 27 -6.60 19.49 -7.27
N VAL A 28 -5.45 19.88 -7.80
CA VAL A 28 -5.00 21.29 -7.78
C VAL A 28 -5.56 22.12 -8.94
N GLN A 29 -6.32 21.51 -9.85
CA GLN A 29 -7.01 22.20 -10.94
C GLN A 29 -8.44 22.61 -10.57
N SER A 30 -8.95 22.13 -9.42
CA SER A 30 -10.29 22.46 -8.92
C SER A 30 -10.19 23.31 -7.65
N GLU A 31 -10.73 24.54 -7.69
CA GLU A 31 -10.74 25.45 -6.53
C GLU A 31 -11.62 24.96 -5.37
N GLU A 32 -12.57 24.08 -5.66
CA GLU A 32 -13.47 23.49 -4.66
C GLU A 32 -12.91 22.19 -4.04
N SER A 33 -11.77 21.70 -4.54
CA SER A 33 -11.19 20.45 -4.07
C SER A 33 -10.75 20.55 -2.61
N ARG A 34 -10.86 19.43 -1.90
CA ARG A 34 -10.39 19.28 -0.52
C ARG A 34 -9.36 18.17 -0.46
N VAL A 35 -8.54 18.21 0.58
CA VAL A 35 -7.64 17.10 0.89
C VAL A 35 -8.47 15.89 1.30
N GLU A 36 -8.25 14.79 0.60
CA GLU A 36 -8.88 13.49 0.86
C GLU A 36 -7.83 12.45 1.22
N VAL A 37 -8.16 11.56 2.16
CA VAL A 37 -7.35 10.38 2.43
C VAL A 37 -7.66 9.33 1.36
N MET A 38 -6.63 8.87 0.65
CA MET A 38 -6.77 7.82 -0.35
C MET A 38 -6.94 6.47 0.33
N SER A 39 -8.02 5.77 0.00
CA SER A 39 -8.16 4.37 0.36
C SER A 39 -7.21 3.52 -0.49
N ILE A 40 -6.43 2.65 0.15
CA ILE A 40 -5.46 1.78 -0.49
C ILE A 40 -6.02 0.35 -0.50
N ALA A 41 -6.15 -0.23 -1.69
CA ALA A 41 -6.52 -1.64 -1.83
C ALA A 41 -5.42 -2.54 -1.22
N GLN A 42 -5.75 -3.26 -0.17
CA GLN A 42 -4.81 -4.09 0.56
C GLN A 42 -5.31 -5.51 0.56
N MET A 43 -4.38 -6.44 0.43
CA MET A 43 -4.69 -7.82 0.72
C MET A 43 -4.89 -7.95 2.23
N THR A 44 -6.04 -8.45 2.65
CA THR A 44 -6.37 -8.67 4.08
C THR A 44 -6.35 -10.16 4.42
N ALA A 45 -6.63 -11.01 3.43
CA ALA A 45 -6.47 -12.46 3.44
C ALA A 45 -6.01 -12.95 2.04
N PRO A 46 -5.46 -14.18 1.91
CA PRO A 46 -5.11 -14.75 0.60
C PRO A 46 -6.25 -14.64 -0.42
N GLY A 47 -6.04 -13.92 -1.52
CA GLY A 47 -7.06 -13.70 -2.56
C GLY A 47 -8.17 -12.70 -2.20
N THR A 48 -8.14 -12.09 -1.00
CA THR A 48 -9.10 -11.08 -0.56
C THR A 48 -8.45 -9.70 -0.54
N VAL A 49 -9.01 -8.76 -1.29
CA VAL A 49 -8.55 -7.37 -1.36
C VAL A 49 -9.66 -6.44 -0.86
N GLU A 50 -9.32 -5.55 0.07
CA GLU A 50 -10.22 -4.56 0.66
C GLU A 50 -9.58 -3.18 0.62
N ASN A 51 -10.39 -2.12 0.53
CA ASN A 51 -9.89 -0.75 0.56
C ASN A 51 -9.80 -0.25 2.00
N LEU A 52 -8.58 0.07 2.46
CA LEU A 52 -8.33 0.59 3.81
C LEU A 52 -7.63 1.95 3.73
N ASN A 53 -7.95 2.85 4.66
CA ASN A 53 -7.40 4.21 4.68
C ASN A 53 -5.99 4.32 5.27
N GLN A 54 -5.45 3.22 5.81
CA GLN A 54 -4.11 3.16 6.38
C GLN A 54 -3.43 1.88 5.92
N LEU A 55 -2.18 1.98 5.49
CA LEU A 55 -1.34 0.85 5.13
C LEU A 55 -0.43 0.54 6.30
N GLY A 56 -0.53 -0.65 6.90
CA GLY A 56 0.40 -1.05 7.97
C GLY A 56 1.85 -1.11 7.48
N SER A 57 2.79 -0.58 8.25
CA SER A 57 4.24 -0.54 7.97
C SER A 57 4.90 -1.90 8.25
N PHE A 58 4.35 -2.94 7.63
CA PHE A 58 4.75 -4.34 7.78
C PHE A 58 5.10 -4.92 6.42
N VAL A 59 6.20 -5.67 6.38
CA VAL A 59 6.57 -6.50 5.24
C VAL A 59 6.67 -7.94 5.73
N TYR A 60 6.00 -8.86 5.04
CA TYR A 60 6.07 -10.28 5.31
C TYR A 60 6.70 -11.01 4.13
N GLN A 61 7.72 -11.82 4.41
CA GLN A 61 8.41 -12.63 3.41
C GLN A 61 7.92 -14.08 3.45
N PRO A 62 6.93 -14.46 2.62
CA PRO A 62 6.38 -15.80 2.64
C PRO A 62 7.41 -16.83 2.18
N HIS A 63 7.26 -18.07 2.64
CA HIS A 63 7.95 -19.19 2.00
C HIS A 63 7.37 -19.41 0.58
N GLU A 64 8.17 -19.95 -0.33
CA GLU A 64 7.77 -20.19 -1.73
C GLU A 64 6.46 -21.00 -1.87
N HIS A 65 6.21 -21.91 -0.92
CA HIS A 65 5.06 -22.81 -0.89
C HIS A 65 3.98 -22.41 0.12
N GLU A 66 4.10 -21.26 0.77
CA GLU A 66 3.14 -20.83 1.82
C GLU A 66 1.81 -20.36 1.22
N MET A 67 1.84 -19.77 0.03
CA MET A 67 0.68 -19.23 -0.66
C MET A 67 0.79 -19.44 -2.16
N ALA A 68 -0.32 -19.79 -2.80
CA ALA A 68 -0.39 -19.88 -4.25
C ALA A 68 -0.15 -18.50 -4.89
N ALA A 69 0.59 -18.47 -6.01
CA ALA A 69 0.91 -17.23 -6.71
C ALA A 69 -0.35 -16.41 -7.07
N ALA A 70 -1.42 -17.08 -7.50
CA ALA A 70 -2.69 -16.44 -7.85
C ALA A 70 -3.37 -15.72 -6.66
N SER A 71 -3.12 -16.17 -5.43
CA SER A 71 -3.67 -15.61 -4.19
C SER A 71 -2.87 -14.41 -3.67
N ARG A 72 -1.80 -14.01 -4.35
CA ARG A 72 -0.95 -12.85 -4.01
C ARG A 72 -1.24 -11.62 -4.89
N ARG A 73 -2.21 -11.67 -5.79
CA ARG A 73 -2.47 -10.56 -6.73
C ARG A 73 -3.13 -9.37 -6.07
N LEU A 74 -2.71 -8.17 -6.47
CA LEU A 74 -3.32 -6.88 -6.16
C LEU A 74 -3.78 -6.21 -7.47
N PRO A 75 -4.70 -5.22 -7.42
CA PRO A 75 -5.18 -4.52 -8.62
C PRO A 75 -4.07 -3.88 -9.47
N TRP A 76 -2.92 -3.57 -8.87
CA TRP A 76 -1.77 -2.94 -9.52
C TRP A 76 -0.52 -3.83 -9.60
N SER A 77 -0.57 -5.08 -9.13
CA SER A 77 0.57 -6.00 -9.22
C SER A 77 0.13 -7.46 -9.22
N SER A 78 0.50 -8.19 -10.28
CA SER A 78 0.22 -9.62 -10.42
C SER A 78 1.22 -10.52 -9.70
N GLU A 79 2.43 -10.02 -9.43
CA GLU A 79 3.54 -10.81 -8.88
C GLU A 79 4.30 -10.00 -7.80
N PRO A 80 3.69 -9.72 -6.64
CA PRO A 80 4.41 -9.03 -5.58
C PRO A 80 5.50 -9.93 -4.99
N THR A 81 6.69 -9.38 -4.83
CA THR A 81 7.88 -10.05 -4.28
C THR A 81 7.85 -10.17 -2.75
N ALA A 82 7.02 -9.35 -2.09
CA ALA A 82 6.74 -9.40 -0.66
C ALA A 82 5.27 -9.03 -0.39
N LEU A 83 4.74 -9.46 0.75
CA LEU A 83 3.41 -9.09 1.20
C LEU A 83 3.49 -7.89 2.14
N VAL A 84 2.59 -6.92 2.02
CA VAL A 84 2.63 -5.68 2.81
C VAL A 84 1.28 -5.35 3.44
N GLY A 85 1.26 -4.48 4.45
CA GLY A 85 0.02 -3.99 5.05
C GLY A 85 -0.71 -5.02 5.90
N ALA A 86 -2.04 -5.08 5.73
CA ALA A 86 -2.93 -5.91 6.56
C ALA A 86 -2.56 -7.42 6.52
N ILE A 87 -2.37 -8.00 5.33
CA ILE A 87 -1.97 -9.42 5.20
C ILE A 87 -0.63 -9.70 5.88
N ALA A 88 0.34 -8.77 5.79
CA ALA A 88 1.66 -8.93 6.37
C ALA A 88 1.58 -8.97 7.90
N ARG A 89 0.80 -8.07 8.49
CA ARG A 89 0.49 -8.08 9.93
C ARG A 89 -0.19 -9.38 10.35
N ASN A 90 -1.19 -9.84 9.58
CA ASN A 90 -1.95 -11.05 9.88
C ASN A 90 -1.06 -12.31 9.86
N LEU A 91 -0.26 -12.50 8.81
CA LEU A 91 0.65 -13.64 8.71
C LEU A 91 1.81 -13.54 9.71
N GLY A 92 2.38 -12.35 9.86
CA GLY A 92 3.48 -12.08 10.78
C GLY A 92 3.13 -12.35 12.25
N SER A 93 1.87 -12.18 12.65
CA SER A 93 1.42 -12.57 14.00
C SER A 93 1.52 -14.07 14.27
N LYS A 94 1.46 -14.90 13.21
CA LYS A 94 1.58 -16.37 13.29
C LYS A 94 3.01 -16.84 13.06
N THR A 95 3.78 -16.11 12.25
CA THR A 95 5.18 -16.45 11.94
C THR A 95 6.07 -15.20 12.07
N PRO A 96 6.37 -14.76 13.32
CA PRO A 96 7.07 -13.51 13.56
C PRO A 96 8.45 -13.41 12.91
N ILE A 97 9.15 -14.54 12.76
CA ILE A 97 10.48 -14.60 12.14
C ILE A 97 10.49 -14.16 10.66
N ARG A 98 9.33 -14.14 9.99
CA ARG A 98 9.16 -13.71 8.60
C ARG A 98 8.62 -12.28 8.47
N LEU A 99 8.36 -11.61 9.59
CA LEU A 99 7.80 -10.27 9.63
C LEU A 99 8.90 -9.24 9.88
N VAL A 100 8.97 -8.24 9.01
CA VAL A 100 9.63 -6.97 9.29
C VAL A 100 8.55 -5.98 9.72
N ALA A 101 8.52 -5.67 11.02
CA ALA A 101 7.73 -4.56 11.55
C ALA A 101 8.53 -3.27 11.44
N SER A 102 7.85 -2.12 11.44
CA SER A 102 8.50 -0.81 11.27
C SER A 102 9.36 -0.71 10.03
N ALA A 103 8.95 -1.37 8.93
CA ALA A 103 9.74 -1.50 7.70
C ALA A 103 10.08 -0.18 6.99
N LYS A 104 9.55 0.95 7.49
CA LYS A 104 9.91 2.29 7.05
C LYS A 104 11.22 2.81 7.66
N SER A 105 11.61 2.32 8.84
CA SER A 105 12.84 2.66 9.55
C SER A 105 14.03 1.87 9.02
#